data_AF-A0A941PI39-F1
#
_entry.id   AF-A0A941PI39-F1
#
_cell.length_a   1.000
_cell.length_b   1.000
_cell.length_c   1.000
_cell.angle_alpha   90.00
_cell.angle_beta   90.00
_cell.angle_gamma   90.00
#
_symmetry.space_group_name_H-M   'P 1'
#
loop_
_entity.id
_entity.type
_entity.pdbx_description
1 polymer ?
#
loop_
_entity_poly.entity_id
_entity_poly.type
_entity_poly.pdbx_seq_one_letter_code
_entity_poly.pdbx_strand_id
1 'polypeptide(L)'
;MIAAPTLRKSRRARAAKAQTLSTSQARANFAEALGLAQKQNTIIGFDRYGKLVAAVVPIDAVRMLARRDDEVEPAVRNKIERMSRIFLHAAPAPRAMKASSGAEHKAKGKRSKDKRRRKKSKPARTKQHRRVFRKI
;
A
#
# COMPACT_ATOMS: atom_id res chain seq x y z
N MET A 1 41.05 -21.74 -34.44
CA MET A 1 40.30 -21.91 -33.18
C MET A 1 39.92 -20.54 -32.68
N ILE A 2 38.67 -20.10 -32.84
CA ILE A 2 38.22 -18.75 -32.43
C ILE A 2 37.31 -18.94 -31.22
N ALA A 3 37.77 -18.45 -30.07
CA ALA A 3 37.06 -18.54 -28.80
C ALA A 3 35.84 -17.62 -28.80
N ALA A 4 34.67 -18.16 -28.49
CA ALA A 4 33.44 -17.42 -28.36
C ALA A 4 33.45 -16.55 -27.07
N PRO A 5 33.07 -15.26 -27.14
CA PRO A 5 32.93 -14.44 -25.94
C PRO A 5 31.67 -14.86 -25.17
N THR A 6 31.85 -15.39 -23.96
CA THR A 6 30.75 -15.71 -23.06
C THR A 6 30.12 -14.43 -22.53
N LEU A 7 28.90 -14.11 -22.99
CA LEU A 7 28.06 -13.04 -22.47
C LEU A 7 27.69 -13.34 -21.00
N ARG A 8 28.50 -12.84 -20.07
CA ARG A 8 28.25 -12.90 -18.63
C ARG A 8 27.10 -11.93 -18.30
N LYS A 9 25.87 -12.42 -18.46
CA LYS A 9 24.63 -11.73 -18.09
C LYS A 9 24.68 -11.42 -16.60
N SER A 10 25.04 -10.19 -16.25
CA SER A 10 25.08 -9.73 -14.86
C SER A 10 23.67 -9.83 -14.28
N ARG A 11 23.47 -10.79 -13.36
CA ARG A 11 22.34 -10.78 -12.45
C ARG A 11 22.48 -9.54 -11.56
N ARG A 12 22.03 -8.37 -12.05
CA ARG A 12 21.77 -7.22 -11.18
C ARG A 12 20.73 -7.69 -10.16
N ALA A 13 21.18 -8.01 -8.96
CA ALA A 13 20.31 -8.27 -7.83
C ALA A 13 19.34 -7.10 -7.74
N ARG A 14 18.04 -7.37 -7.90
CA ARG A 14 17.01 -6.32 -7.80
C ARG A 14 17.19 -5.68 -6.43
N ALA A 15 17.51 -4.39 -6.42
CA ALA A 15 17.70 -3.64 -5.17
C ALA A 15 16.49 -3.88 -4.27
N ALA A 16 16.73 -4.24 -3.01
CA ALA A 16 15.67 -4.40 -2.04
C ALA A 16 14.95 -3.05 -1.93
N LYS A 17 13.67 -3.03 -2.31
CA LYS A 17 12.84 -1.83 -2.22
C LYS A 17 12.20 -1.82 -0.84
N ALA A 18 12.18 -0.64 -0.22
CA ALA A 18 11.41 -0.43 1.00
C ALA A 18 9.92 -0.71 0.71
N GLN A 19 9.29 -1.52 1.53
CA GLN A 19 7.88 -1.87 1.38
C GLN A 19 7.05 -0.94 2.26
N THR A 20 6.25 -0.08 1.63
CA THR A 20 5.31 0.82 2.32
C THR A 20 3.90 0.51 1.87
N LEU A 21 2.97 0.41 2.82
CA LEU A 21 1.55 0.18 2.58
C LEU A 21 0.73 1.37 3.09
N SER A 22 -0.37 1.71 2.43
CA SER A 22 -1.32 2.65 3.00
C SER A 22 -1.98 2.08 4.26
N THR A 23 -2.41 2.92 5.21
CA THR A 23 -3.09 2.45 6.43
C THR A 23 -4.30 1.55 6.15
N SER A 24 -5.03 1.80 5.06
CA SER A 24 -6.19 0.97 4.68
C SER A 24 -5.75 -0.43 4.23
N GLN A 25 -4.69 -0.52 3.41
CA GLN A 25 -4.10 -1.79 3.00
C GLN A 25 -3.45 -2.52 4.18
N ALA A 26 -2.78 -1.78 5.06
CA ALA A 26 -2.16 -2.31 6.27
C ALA A 26 -3.20 -2.98 7.17
N ARG A 27 -4.40 -2.38 7.33
CA ARG A 27 -5.49 -2.98 8.11
C ARG A 27 -6.04 -4.26 7.45
N ALA A 28 -6.20 -4.26 6.13
CA ALA A 28 -6.72 -5.43 5.41
C ALA A 28 -5.74 -6.61 5.44
N ASN A 29 -4.43 -6.33 5.36
CA ASN A 29 -3.38 -7.34 5.20
C ASN A 29 -2.41 -7.39 6.39
N PHE A 30 -2.86 -7.02 7.58
CA PHE A 30 -1.97 -6.86 8.74
C PHE A 30 -1.25 -8.16 9.10
N ALA A 31 -1.98 -9.28 9.10
CA ALA A 31 -1.42 -10.59 9.41
C ALA A 31 -0.33 -11.01 8.41
N GLU A 32 -0.53 -10.71 7.12
CA GLU A 32 0.46 -10.99 6.08
C GLU A 32 1.70 -10.10 6.25
N ALA A 33 1.50 -8.81 6.54
CA ALA A 33 2.60 -7.88 6.81
C ALA A 33 3.43 -8.32 8.02
N LEU A 34 2.80 -8.79 9.10
CA LEU A 34 3.49 -9.37 10.25
C LEU A 34 4.28 -10.62 9.87
N GLY A 35 3.65 -11.54 9.14
CA GLY A 35 4.30 -12.77 8.67
C GLY A 35 5.51 -12.50 7.79
N LEU A 36 5.42 -11.51 6.89
CA LEU A 36 6.51 -11.08 6.03
C LEU A 36 7.64 -10.41 6.81
N ALA A 37 7.32 -9.50 7.73
CA ALA A 37 8.29 -8.81 8.56
C ALA A 37 9.14 -9.80 9.37
N GLN A 38 8.49 -10.80 9.99
CA GLN A 38 9.18 -11.83 10.77
C GLN A 38 9.95 -12.83 9.90
N LYS A 39 9.35 -13.38 8.84
CA LYS A 39 10.01 -14.39 7.99
C LYS A 39 11.21 -13.82 7.23
N GLN A 40 11.13 -12.56 6.83
CA GLN A 40 12.15 -11.93 6.00
C GLN A 40 13.09 -11.01 6.79
N ASN A 41 12.86 -10.79 8.10
CA ASN A 41 13.58 -9.81 8.91
C ASN A 41 13.63 -8.44 8.22
N THR A 42 12.46 -7.99 7.77
CA THR A 42 12.27 -6.74 7.01
C THR A 42 11.36 -5.77 7.76
N ILE A 43 11.44 -4.51 7.38
CA ILE A 43 10.64 -3.42 7.94
C ILE A 43 9.61 -3.01 6.91
N ILE A 44 8.35 -2.96 7.33
CA ILE A 44 7.22 -2.55 6.49
C ILE A 44 6.65 -1.26 7.04
N GLY A 45 6.69 -0.19 6.25
CA GLY A 45 6.14 1.10 6.62
C GLY A 45 4.64 1.18 6.36
N PHE A 46 3.95 1.96 7.18
CA PHE A 46 2.56 2.34 6.97
C PHE A 46 2.46 3.83 6.76
N ASP A 47 1.87 4.22 5.64
CA ASP A 47 1.63 5.62 5.30
C ASP A 47 0.15 6.00 5.42
N ARG A 48 -0.09 7.28 5.66
CA ARG A 48 -1.40 7.91 5.58
C ARG A 48 -1.25 9.20 4.78
N TYR A 49 -1.94 9.27 3.65
CA TYR A 49 -1.86 10.42 2.73
C TYR A 49 -0.41 10.76 2.31
N GLY A 50 0.42 9.73 2.05
CA GLY A 50 1.81 9.91 1.65
C GLY A 50 2.77 10.35 2.76
N LYS A 51 2.32 10.33 4.03
CA LYS A 51 3.18 10.52 5.20
C LYS A 51 3.34 9.19 5.92
N LEU A 52 4.57 8.80 6.22
CA LEU A 52 4.84 7.63 7.04
C LEU A 52 4.35 7.89 8.47
N VAL A 53 3.54 6.98 9.02
CA VAL A 53 2.92 7.10 10.35
C VAL A 53 3.44 6.03 11.31
N ALA A 54 3.66 4.81 10.81
CA ALA A 54 4.11 3.70 11.62
C ALA A 54 4.96 2.75 10.78
N ALA A 55 5.63 1.81 11.44
CA ALA A 55 6.29 0.70 10.77
C ALA A 55 6.11 -0.58 11.60
N VAL A 56 6.00 -1.72 10.92
CA VAL A 56 6.10 -3.04 11.52
C VAL A 56 7.54 -3.50 11.42
N VAL A 57 8.08 -3.93 12.56
CA VAL A 57 9.45 -4.41 12.72
C VAL A 57 9.43 -5.81 13.35
N PRO A 58 10.38 -6.69 13.02
CA PRO A 58 10.53 -7.97 13.70
C PRO A 58 10.92 -7.77 15.17
N ILE A 59 10.59 -8.73 16.04
CA ILE A 59 10.87 -8.63 17.47
C ILE A 59 12.38 -8.48 17.77
N ASP A 60 13.22 -9.08 16.93
CA ASP A 60 14.67 -8.97 17.07
C ASP A 60 15.18 -7.55 16.84
N ALA A 61 14.51 -6.77 15.99
CA ALA A 61 14.83 -5.34 15.86
C ALA A 61 14.51 -4.58 17.16
N VAL A 62 13.46 -4.97 17.87
CA VAL A 62 13.11 -4.38 19.17
C VAL A 62 14.16 -4.76 20.23
N ARG A 63 14.65 -6.00 20.21
CA ARG A 63 15.76 -6.44 21.09
C ARG A 63 17.04 -5.63 20.85
N MET A 64 17.38 -5.38 19.58
CA MET A 64 18.50 -4.52 19.22
C MET A 64 18.31 -3.09 19.77
N LEU A 65 17.12 -2.50 19.62
CA LEU A 65 16.82 -1.17 20.18
C LEU A 65 16.91 -1.14 21.71
N ALA A 66 16.62 -2.26 22.38
CA ALA A 66 16.77 -2.42 23.82
C ALA A 66 18.22 -2.69 24.27
N ARG A 67 19.21 -2.58 23.37
CA ARG A 67 20.63 -2.91 23.61
C ARG A 67 20.88 -4.36 24.03
N ARG A 68 19.96 -5.27 23.67
CA ARG A 68 20.09 -6.72 23.85
C ARG A 68 20.53 -7.37 22.55
N ASP A 69 21.56 -6.79 21.95
CA ASP A 69 22.04 -7.20 20.64
C ASP A 69 22.63 -8.62 20.68
N ASP A 70 23.22 -9.01 21.81
CA ASP A 70 23.77 -10.33 22.12
C ASP A 70 22.74 -11.46 22.02
N GLU A 71 21.47 -11.18 22.26
CA GLU A 71 20.36 -12.14 22.08
C GLU A 71 19.98 -12.35 20.60
N VAL A 72 20.54 -11.56 19.67
CA VAL A 72 20.20 -11.58 18.24
C VAL A 72 21.39 -12.07 17.41
N GLU A 73 21.14 -13.06 16.57
CA GLU A 73 22.14 -13.62 15.66
C GLU A 73 22.79 -12.50 14.79
N PRO A 74 24.13 -12.46 14.65
CA PRO A 74 24.82 -11.41 13.90
C PRO A 74 24.35 -11.26 12.45
N ALA A 75 24.00 -12.37 11.79
CA ALA A 75 23.49 -12.35 10.42
C ALA A 75 22.12 -11.64 10.33
N VAL A 76 21.24 -11.90 11.31
CA VAL A 76 19.92 -11.26 11.43
C VAL A 76 20.09 -9.77 11.74
N ARG A 77 20.98 -9.43 12.68
CA ARG A 77 21.32 -8.06 13.04
C ARG A 77 21.72 -7.23 11.81
N ASN A 78 22.70 -7.72 11.05
CA ASN A 78 23.19 -7.08 9.83
C ASN A 78 22.09 -6.89 8.77
N LYS A 79 21.18 -7.86 8.67
CA LYS A 79 20.05 -7.79 7.73
C LYS A 79 19.03 -6.73 8.16
N ILE A 80 18.65 -6.72 9.44
CA ILE A 80 17.74 -5.73 10.00
C ILE A 80 18.31 -4.33 9.83
N GLU A 81 19.59 -4.11 10.13
CA GLU A 81 20.24 -2.81 9.90
C GLU A 81 20.20 -2.39 8.44
N ARG A 82 20.54 -3.31 7.52
CA ARG A 82 20.51 -3.02 6.08
C ARG A 82 19.11 -2.61 5.62
N MET A 83 18.09 -3.36 6.03
CA MET A 83 16.70 -3.07 5.68
C MET A 83 16.21 -1.78 6.32
N SER A 84 16.65 -1.47 7.55
CA SER A 84 16.37 -0.20 8.23
C SER A 84 16.93 0.98 7.46
N ARG A 85 18.19 0.90 7.01
CA ARG A 85 18.80 1.96 6.20
C ARG A 85 18.06 2.16 4.89
N ILE A 86 17.74 1.08 4.17
CA ILE A 86 16.97 1.14 2.93
C ILE A 86 15.59 1.78 3.16
N PHE A 87 14.92 1.38 4.24
CA PHE A 87 13.62 1.91 4.61
C PHE A 87 13.67 3.42 4.88
N LEU A 88 14.64 3.89 5.65
CA LEU A 88 14.83 5.30 5.95
C LEU A 88 15.22 6.12 4.71
N HIS A 89 16.04 5.58 3.81
CA HIS A 89 16.38 6.24 2.56
C HIS A 89 15.20 6.36 1.59
N ALA A 90 14.27 5.40 1.63
CA ALA A 90 13.08 5.42 0.80
C ALA A 90 11.92 6.22 1.40
N ALA A 91 11.96 6.49 2.71
CA ALA A 91 10.92 7.27 3.39
C ALA A 91 10.94 8.72 2.86
N PRO A 92 9.76 9.29 2.53
CA PRO A 92 9.69 10.69 2.15
C PRO A 92 10.22 11.53 3.32
N ALA A 93 11.17 12.43 3.04
CA ALA A 93 11.77 13.30 4.05
C ALA A 93 10.65 13.95 4.88
N PRO A 94 10.75 13.95 6.22
CA PRO A 94 9.75 14.56 7.06
C PRO A 94 9.64 16.02 6.63
N ARG A 95 8.51 16.39 6.00
CA ARG A 95 8.21 17.79 5.74
C ARG A 95 8.10 18.42 7.11
N ALA A 96 9.12 19.18 7.52
CA ALA A 96 9.10 19.99 8.71
C ALA A 96 7.75 20.72 8.72
N MET A 97 6.92 20.40 9.71
CA MET A 97 5.67 21.09 9.90
C MET A 97 6.03 22.54 10.26
N LYS A 98 6.13 23.42 9.25
CA LYS A 98 5.85 24.82 9.48
C LYS A 98 4.43 24.86 10.01
N ALA A 99 4.29 25.26 11.26
CA ALA A 99 3.01 25.53 11.89
C ALA A 99 2.28 26.60 11.06
N SER A 100 1.45 26.18 10.11
CA SER A 100 0.49 27.06 9.46
C SER A 100 -0.80 26.99 10.27
N SER A 101 -0.87 27.89 11.24
CA SER A 101 -2.12 28.40 11.79
C SER A 101 -3.06 28.87 10.68
N GLY A 102 -4.29 28.34 10.65
CA GLY A 102 -5.48 29.03 10.17
C GLY A 102 -5.75 29.08 8.65
N ALA A 103 -7.05 28.93 8.32
CA ALA A 103 -7.75 29.28 7.08
C ALA A 103 -7.47 28.38 5.84
N GLU A 104 -8.43 27.98 5.01
CA GLU A 104 -9.87 28.26 4.91
C GLU A 104 -10.47 27.30 3.87
N HIS A 105 -11.74 26.93 4.05
CA HIS A 105 -12.57 26.31 3.02
C HIS A 105 -12.56 27.11 1.71
N LYS A 106 -12.23 26.46 0.57
CA LYS A 106 -12.87 26.79 -0.73
C LYS A 106 -13.18 25.52 -1.53
N ALA A 107 -14.37 24.99 -1.28
CA ALA A 107 -15.13 24.27 -2.27
C ALA A 107 -15.34 25.19 -3.49
N LYS A 108 -14.76 24.84 -4.65
CA LYS A 108 -15.15 25.45 -5.93
C LYS A 108 -16.11 24.51 -6.65
N GLY A 109 -17.40 24.77 -6.44
CA GLY A 109 -18.45 24.32 -7.34
C GLY A 109 -18.32 25.02 -8.69
N LYS A 110 -18.48 24.26 -9.77
CA LYS A 110 -18.86 24.79 -11.08
C LYS A 110 -20.27 24.30 -11.39
N ARG A 111 -21.26 25.11 -11.00
CA ARG A 111 -22.60 25.12 -11.60
C ARG A 111 -22.64 26.22 -12.65
N SER A 112 -22.98 25.87 -13.89
CA SER A 112 -23.84 26.67 -14.77
C SER A 112 -24.31 25.77 -15.92
N LYS A 113 -25.61 25.47 -15.98
CA LYS A 113 -26.59 26.04 -16.95
C LYS A 113 -26.36 25.50 -18.37
N ASP A 114 -27.32 25.03 -19.14
CA ASP A 114 -28.78 24.98 -19.11
C ASP A 114 -29.17 24.34 -20.46
N LYS A 115 -30.17 23.46 -20.52
CA LYS A 115 -31.21 23.49 -21.57
C LYS A 115 -32.16 22.30 -21.46
N ARG A 116 -33.29 22.63 -20.85
CA ARG A 116 -34.63 22.07 -21.08
C ARG A 116 -34.85 21.48 -22.49
N ARG A 117 -35.26 20.22 -22.55
CA ARG A 117 -36.36 19.71 -23.40
C ARG A 117 -37.01 18.57 -22.59
N ARG A 118 -38.15 18.77 -21.93
CA ARG A 118 -39.55 18.54 -22.43
C ARG A 118 -39.63 17.22 -23.21
N LYS A 119 -40.49 16.24 -22.95
CA LYS A 119 -41.78 16.14 -22.25
C LYS A 119 -42.09 14.63 -22.08
N LYS A 120 -42.88 14.32 -21.05
CA LYS A 120 -43.74 13.14 -20.81
C LYS A 120 -44.00 12.17 -21.99
N SER A 121 -43.88 10.86 -21.72
CA SER A 121 -44.92 9.85 -22.00
C SER A 121 -44.57 8.46 -21.41
N LYS A 122 -45.19 8.13 -20.27
CA LYS A 122 -45.82 6.80 -20.05
C LYS A 122 -47.30 6.98 -20.42
N PRO A 123 -48.13 5.95 -20.74
CA PRO A 123 -47.97 4.51 -20.50
C PRO A 123 -48.42 3.62 -21.68
N ALA A 124 -48.23 2.30 -21.60
CA ALA A 124 -49.25 1.34 -22.05
C ALA A 124 -49.02 -0.03 -21.39
N ARG A 125 -50.13 -0.55 -20.87
CA ARG A 125 -50.33 -1.82 -20.17
C ARG A 125 -50.70 -2.87 -21.23
N THR A 126 -51.03 -4.08 -20.77
CA THR A 126 -51.68 -5.21 -21.48
C THR A 126 -50.77 -6.05 -22.38
N LYS A 127 -50.80 -7.39 -22.35
CA LYS A 127 -51.86 -8.31 -21.91
C LYS A 127 -51.25 -9.62 -21.38
N GLN A 128 -51.95 -10.19 -20.41
CA GLN A 128 -51.82 -11.56 -19.93
C GLN A 128 -51.97 -12.55 -21.09
N HIS A 129 -51.23 -13.66 -21.05
CA HIS A 129 -51.90 -14.96 -21.17
C HIS A 129 -51.39 -15.87 -20.06
N ARG A 130 -52.22 -15.95 -19.02
CA ARG A 130 -52.15 -16.95 -17.96
C ARG A 130 -52.77 -18.23 -18.53
N ARG A 131 -52.52 -19.35 -17.84
CA ARG A 131 -53.31 -20.59 -17.81
C ARG A 131 -53.00 -21.58 -18.95
N VAL A 132 -52.95 -22.90 -18.73
CA VAL A 132 -53.46 -23.75 -17.64
C VAL A 132 -52.86 -25.15 -17.80
N PHE A 133 -52.44 -25.77 -16.69
CA PHE A 133 -52.52 -27.21 -16.33
C PHE A 133 -51.87 -28.25 -17.28
N ARG A 134 -51.59 -29.51 -16.92
CA ARG A 134 -52.07 -30.47 -15.90
C ARG A 134 -50.99 -31.59 -15.83
N LYS A 135 -50.74 -32.21 -14.67
CA LYS A 135 -50.97 -33.65 -14.36
C LYS A 135 -50.32 -34.62 -15.38
N ILE A 136 -49.45 -35.57 -15.02
CA ILE A 136 -49.38 -36.54 -13.91
C ILE A 136 -47.91 -36.85 -13.63
#